data_AF-W1YD16-F1
#
_entry.id   AF-W1YD16-F1
#
_cell.length_a   1.000
_cell.length_b   1.000
_cell.length_c   1.000
_cell.angle_alpha   90.00
_cell.angle_beta   90.00
_cell.angle_gamma   90.00
#
_symmetry.space_group_name_H-M   'P 1'
#
loop_
_entity.id
_entity.type
_entity.pdbx_description
1 polymer ?
#
loop_
_entity_poly.entity_id
_entity_poly.type
_entity_poly.pdbx_seq_one_letter_code
_entity_poly.pdbx_strand_id
1 'polypeptide(L)' 'MSERFPNDVDPIETRDWLQAIESVIREEGVERAQYLIDQLLAEARKG' A
#
# COMPACT_ATOMS: atom_id res chain seq x y z
N MET A 1 -9.79 -14.84 4.88
CA MET A 1 -9.87 -14.30 6.24
C MET A 1 -8.98 -13.07 6.25
N SER A 2 -9.55 -11.88 6.41
CA SER A 2 -8.77 -10.65 6.48
C SER A 2 -7.88 -10.75 7.70
N GLU A 3 -6.56 -10.83 7.49
CA GLU A 3 -5.58 -10.59 8.54
C GLU A 3 -5.80 -9.16 9.00
N ARG A 4 -6.68 -8.99 9.99
CA ARG A 4 -6.79 -7.74 10.72
C ARG A 4 -5.44 -7.54 11.36
N PHE A 5 -4.67 -6.59 10.83
CA PHE A 5 -3.59 -5.99 11.59
C PHE A 5 -4.16 -5.71 12.99
N PRO A 6 -3.56 -6.24 14.08
CA PRO A 6 -4.19 -6.21 15.40
C PRO A 6 -4.53 -4.80 15.90
N ASN A 7 -4.05 -3.75 15.23
CA ASN A 7 -4.29 -2.34 15.50
C ASN A 7 -4.57 -1.54 14.21
N ASP A 8 -5.33 -2.08 13.25
CA ASP A 8 -5.83 -1.27 12.15
C ASP A 8 -6.82 -0.23 12.70
N VAL A 9 -6.31 0.97 13.01
CA VAL A 9 -7.07 2.06 13.65
C VAL A 9 -8.15 2.59 12.71
N ASP A 10 -7.91 2.54 11.39
CA ASP A 10 -8.87 2.94 10.36
C ASP A 10 -8.88 1.93 9.19
N PRO A 11 -9.77 0.93 9.24
CA PRO A 11 -9.88 -0.07 8.19
C PRO A 11 -10.46 0.47 6.88
N ILE A 12 -11.03 1.68 6.86
CA ILE A 12 -11.49 2.33 5.62
C ILE A 12 -10.27 2.90 4.91
N GLU A 13 -9.43 3.64 5.62
CA GLU A 13 -8.20 4.20 5.07
C GLU A 13 -7.25 3.10 4.58
N THR A 14 -7.10 2.01 5.34
CA THR A 14 -6.32 0.84 4.92
C THR A 14 -6.84 0.26 3.60
N ARG A 15 -8.16 0.21 3.40
CA ARG A 15 -8.74 -0.27 2.14
C ARG A 15 -8.48 0.71 0.99
N ASP A 16 -8.58 2.00 1.24
CA ASP A 16 -8.34 3.03 0.22
C ASP A 16 -6.89 2.99 -0.27
N TRP A 17 -5.92 2.81 0.63
CA TRP A 17 -4.51 2.62 0.25
C TRP A 17 -4.29 1.36 -0.60
N LEU A 18 -4.90 0.23 -0.21
CA LEU A 18 -4.80 -1.01 -0.99
C LEU A 18 -5.42 -0.84 -2.38
N GLN A 19 -6.57 -0.19 -2.49
CA GLN A 19 -7.22 0.10 -3.76
C GLN A 19 -6.40 1.04 -4.65
N ALA A 20 -5.72 2.03 -4.06
CA ALA A 20 -4.82 2.91 -4.79
C ALA A 20 -3.65 2.13 -5.41
N ILE A 21 -3.02 1.24 -4.64
CA ILE A 21 -1.93 0.38 -5.13
C ILE A 21 -2.44 -0.58 -6.22
N GLU A 22 -3.61 -1.18 -6.03
CA GLU A 22 -4.24 -2.04 -7.06
C GLU A 22 -4.51 -1.28 -8.35
N SER A 23 -4.99 -0.03 -8.26
CA SER A 23 -5.17 0.84 -9.42
C SER A 23 -3.85 1.08 -10.15
N VAL A 24 -2.74 1.33 -9.45
CA VAL A 24 -1.43 1.51 -10.08
C VAL A 24 -1.00 0.23 -10.80
N ILE A 25 -1.19 -0.94 -10.19
CA ILE A 25 -0.87 -2.22 -10.83
C ILE A 25 -1.66 -2.39 -12.14
N ARG A 26 -2.94 -2.03 -12.15
CA ARG A 26 -3.81 -2.18 -13.32
C ARG A 26 -3.48 -1.19 -14.44
N GLU A 27 -3.23 0.08 -14.10
CA GLU A 27 -3.06 1.15 -15.10
C GLU A 27 -1.59 1.32 -15.54
N GLU A 28 -0.63 1.16 -14.63
CA GLU A 28 0.80 1.42 -14.86
C GLU A 28 1.69 0.18 -14.75
N GLY A 29 1.15 -0.94 -14.27
CA GLY A 29 1.85 -2.22 -14.18
C GLY A 29 2.59 -2.47 -12.87
N VAL A 30 3.08 -3.71 -12.72
CA VAL A 30 3.72 -4.21 -11.50
C VAL A 30 5.03 -3.48 -11.19
N GLU A 31 5.85 -3.19 -12.21
CA GLU A 31 7.14 -2.50 -12.03
C GLU A 31 6.96 -1.12 -11.39
N ARG A 32 5.92 -0.39 -11.82
CA ARG A 32 5.60 0.92 -11.26
C ARG A 32 5.12 0.82 -9.82
N ALA A 33 4.24 -0.12 -9.53
CA ALA A 33 3.76 -0.35 -8.17
C ALA A 33 4.91 -0.71 -7.22
N GLN A 34 5.82 -1.59 -7.65
CA GLN A 34 7.01 -1.95 -6.88
C GLN A 34 7.89 -0.73 -6.59
N TYR A 35 8.15 0.11 -7.60
CA TYR A 35 8.90 1.35 -7.42
C TYR A 35 8.28 2.26 -6.35
N LEU A 36 6.96 2.46 -6.35
CA LEU A 36 6.27 3.30 -5.37
C LEU A 36 6.36 2.72 -3.95
N ILE A 37 6.20 1.40 -3.83
CA ILE A 37 6.34 0.70 -2.55
C ILE A 37 7.77 0.83 -2.00
N ASP A 38 8.79 0.68 -2.85
CA ASP A 38 10.18 0.82 -2.44
C ASP A 38 10.49 2.24 -1.93
N GLN A 39 9.94 3.27 -2.58
CA GLN A 39 10.04 4.66 -2.10
C GLN A 39 9.36 4.83 -0.73
N LEU A 40 8.16 4.28 -0.55
CA LEU A 40 7.43 4.35 0.73
C LEU A 40 8.18 3.62 1.86
N LEU A 41 8.75 2.45 1.57
CA LEU A 41 9.59 1.69 2.51
C LEU A 41 10.87 2.44 2.88
N ALA A 42 11.50 3.11 1.91
CA ALA A 42 12.67 3.94 2.17
C ALA A 42 12.32 5.12 3.10
N GLU A 43 11.15 5.73 2.92
CA GLU A 43 10.69 6.82 3.80
C GLU A 43 10.36 6.32 5.22
N ALA A 44 9.66 5.18 5.33
CA ALA A 44 9.34 4.58 6.62
C ALA A 44 10.57 4.20 7.46
N ARG A 45 11.71 3.91 6.82
CA ARG A 45 12.99 3.62 7.49
C ARG A 45 13.72 4.87 8.00
N LYS A 46 13.35 6.07 7.55
CA LYS A 46 13.96 7.33 8.02
C LYS A 46 13.33 7.83 9.33
N GLY A 47 12.09 7.44 9.61
CA GLY A 47 11.39 7.72 10.87
C GLY A 47 11.80 6.73 11.96
#